data_AF-X6CJJ5-F1
#
_entry.id   AF-X6CJJ5-F1
#
_cell.length_a   1.000
_cell.length_b   1.000
_cell.length_c   1.000
_cell.angle_alpha   90.00
_cell.angle_beta   90.00
_cell.angle_gamma   90.00
#
_symmetry.space_group_name_H-M   'P 1'
#
loop_
_entity.id
_entity.type
_entity.pdbx_description
1 polymer ?
#
loop_
_entity_poly.entity_id
_entity_poly.type
_entity_poly.pdbx_seq_one_letter_code
_entity_poly.pdbx_strand_id
1 'polypeptide(L)'
;MRHKTSSSEAAWQEEELSAAALPDKRLARRLRRLLDQISAAPGKPIPAACGDWAAAKAAYRFFDNPRVTEHSVLAGHLAATAARVAASEGPILLLQDTTESIYSRAQPGKIGFTRTINAGRYKAGQPNVLTLCGVLMHSSLAVTLTAHPSV
;
A
#
# COMPACT_ATOMS: atom_id res chain seq x y z
N MET A 1 -14.75 -3.32 33.78
CA MET A 1 -13.71 -4.23 33.26
C MET A 1 -13.41 -3.78 31.83
N ARG A 2 -12.24 -3.19 31.56
CA ARG A 2 -11.87 -2.71 30.22
C ARG A 2 -11.35 -3.91 29.43
N HIS A 3 -11.98 -4.23 28.30
CA HIS A 3 -11.44 -5.23 27.37
C HIS A 3 -10.07 -4.76 26.87
N LYS A 4 -9.04 -5.56 27.14
CA LYS A 4 -7.67 -5.35 26.67
C LYS A 4 -7.54 -6.03 25.30
N THR A 5 -8.04 -5.38 24.27
CA THR A 5 -7.82 -5.78 22.87
C THR A 5 -6.54 -5.10 22.39
N SER A 6 -5.35 -5.70 22.57
CA SER A 6 -4.13 -5.08 22.02
C SER A 6 -2.91 -5.99 21.83
N SER A 7 -3.04 -7.33 21.84
CA SER A 7 -1.85 -8.21 21.75
C SER A 7 -1.56 -8.76 20.35
N SER A 8 -2.58 -8.98 19.51
CA SER A 8 -2.39 -9.62 18.19
C SER A 8 -2.13 -8.62 17.06
N GLU A 9 -2.84 -7.48 17.04
CA GLU A 9 -2.68 -6.48 15.97
C GLU A 9 -1.35 -5.74 16.03
N ALA A 10 -0.90 -5.38 17.23
CA ALA A 10 0.38 -4.71 17.40
C ALA A 10 1.57 -5.64 17.11
N ALA A 11 1.39 -6.95 17.22
CA ALA A 11 2.44 -7.95 17.02
C ALA A 11 2.78 -8.13 15.53
N TRP A 12 1.77 -8.33 14.67
CA TRP A 12 2.03 -8.50 13.24
C TRP A 12 2.68 -7.25 12.62
N GLN A 13 2.23 -6.05 13.01
CA GLN A 13 2.79 -4.80 12.49
C GLN A 13 4.27 -4.63 12.87
N GLU A 14 4.67 -5.12 14.04
CA GLU A 14 6.05 -5.06 14.49
C GLU A 14 6.93 -6.02 13.69
N GLU A 15 6.43 -7.22 13.41
CA GLU A 15 7.09 -8.17 12.52
C GLU A 15 7.26 -7.60 11.10
N GLU A 16 6.18 -7.05 10.52
CA GLU A 16 6.16 -6.45 9.18
C GLU A 16 7.04 -5.20 9.04
N LEU A 17 7.28 -4.47 10.14
CA LEU A 17 8.08 -3.24 10.12
C LEU A 17 9.49 -3.41 10.68
N SER A 18 9.83 -4.60 11.20
CA SER A 18 11.10 -4.86 11.89
C SER A 18 12.34 -4.54 11.03
N ALA A 19 12.27 -4.85 9.74
CA ALA A 19 13.31 -4.59 8.74
C ALA A 19 13.05 -3.32 7.90
N ALA A 20 12.12 -2.44 8.30
CA ALA A 20 11.88 -1.19 7.59
C ALA A 20 13.13 -0.28 7.65
N ALA A 21 13.75 -0.03 6.50
CA ALA A 21 15.00 0.71 6.37
C ALA A 21 14.76 2.22 6.22
N LEU A 22 14.06 2.83 7.18
CA LEU A 22 13.79 4.26 7.15
C LEU A 22 14.99 5.10 7.66
N PRO A 23 15.30 6.25 7.04
CA PRO A 23 16.52 7.00 7.35
C PRO A 23 16.64 7.57 8.78
N ASP A 24 15.55 7.65 9.52
CA ASP A 24 15.60 8.03 10.94
C ASP A 24 14.42 7.49 11.77
N LYS A 25 14.63 7.44 13.09
CA LYS A 25 13.67 6.88 14.07
C LYS A 25 12.34 7.62 14.12
N ARG A 26 12.28 8.89 13.70
CA ARG A 26 11.02 9.66 13.69
C ARG A 26 10.15 9.22 12.52
N LEU A 27 10.75 8.94 11.37
CA LEU A 27 10.06 8.36 10.21
C LEU A 27 9.57 6.95 10.51
N ALA A 28 10.39 6.10 11.12
CA ALA A 28 9.98 4.74 11.52
C ALA A 28 8.76 4.76 12.46
N ARG A 29 8.80 5.62 13.49
CA ARG A 29 7.66 5.80 14.40
C ARG A 29 6.42 6.34 13.70
N ARG A 30 6.60 7.22 12.72
CA ARG A 30 5.49 7.76 11.92
C ARG A 30 4.87 6.67 11.06
N LEU A 31 5.66 5.83 10.40
CA LEU A 31 5.17 4.71 9.60
C LEU A 31 4.32 3.76 10.45
N ARG A 32 4.83 3.33 11.62
CA ARG A 32 4.06 2.49 12.55
C ARG A 32 2.71 3.12 12.92
N ARG A 33 2.71 4.37 13.36
CA ARG A 33 1.46 5.07 13.69
C ARG A 33 0.49 5.19 12.50
N LEU A 34 1.01 5.41 11.29
CA LEU A 34 0.17 5.46 10.08
C LEU A 34 -0.43 4.10 9.76
N LEU A 35 0.35 3.03 9.89
CA LEU A 35 -0.12 1.66 9.70
C LEU A 35 -1.26 1.36 10.67
N ASP A 36 -1.08 1.66 11.96
CA ASP A 36 -2.13 1.51 13.00
C ASP A 36 -3.42 2.25 12.63
N GLN A 37 -3.29 3.51 12.21
CA GLN A 37 -4.44 4.38 11.91
C GLN A 37 -5.18 3.91 10.65
N ILE A 38 -4.45 3.50 9.61
CA ILE A 38 -5.04 3.11 8.33
C ILE A 38 -5.62 1.69 8.42
N SER A 39 -4.95 0.75 9.11
CA SER A 39 -5.45 -0.62 9.29
C SER A 39 -6.71 -0.66 10.15
N ALA A 40 -6.83 0.24 11.14
CA ALA A 40 -8.04 0.37 11.96
C ALA A 40 -9.22 1.07 11.26
N ALA A 41 -8.98 1.69 10.09
CA ALA A 41 -9.99 2.42 9.34
C ALA A 41 -9.96 2.15 7.82
N PRO A 42 -10.10 0.88 7.37
CA PRO A 42 -10.03 0.55 5.95
C PRO A 42 -11.05 1.35 5.13
N GLY A 43 -10.62 1.85 3.97
CA GLY A 43 -11.46 2.62 3.05
C GLY A 43 -11.76 4.07 3.46
N LYS A 44 -11.36 4.50 4.68
CA LYS A 44 -11.52 5.90 5.07
C LYS A 44 -10.43 6.78 4.46
N PRO A 45 -10.74 8.05 4.13
CA PRO A 45 -9.72 8.99 3.70
C PRO A 45 -8.73 9.30 4.84
N ILE A 46 -7.48 9.64 4.50
CA ILE A 46 -6.40 9.92 5.47
C ILE A 46 -6.84 10.84 6.64
N PRO A 47 -7.54 11.97 6.42
CA PRO A 47 -7.95 12.83 7.53
C PRO A 47 -8.90 12.15 8.51
N ALA A 48 -9.81 11.30 8.01
CA ALA A 48 -10.75 10.56 8.84
C ALA A 48 -10.07 9.41 9.60
N ALA A 49 -9.08 8.74 8.99
CA ALA A 49 -8.29 7.70 9.65
C ALA A 49 -7.35 8.27 10.72
N CYS A 50 -6.78 9.46 10.49
CA CYS A 50 -5.81 10.08 11.39
C CYS A 50 -6.44 10.76 12.62
N GLY A 51 -7.75 11.01 12.61
CA GLY A 51 -8.53 11.53 13.75
C GLY A 51 -8.48 13.05 13.94
N ASP A 52 -7.33 13.69 13.71
CA ASP A 52 -7.18 15.14 13.81
C ASP A 52 -6.35 15.74 12.67
N TRP A 53 -6.42 17.07 12.52
CA TRP A 53 -5.74 17.81 11.45
C TRP A 53 -4.20 17.74 11.56
N ALA A 54 -3.65 17.73 12.77
CA ALA A 54 -2.21 17.69 12.97
C ALA A 54 -1.65 16.32 12.54
N ALA A 55 -2.33 15.24 12.89
CA ALA A 55 -2.01 13.88 12.48
C ALA A 55 -2.17 13.71 10.95
N ALA A 56 -3.26 14.21 10.37
CA ALA A 56 -3.46 14.18 8.92
C ALA A 56 -2.35 14.94 8.17
N LYS A 57 -1.99 16.14 8.64
CA LYS A 57 -0.88 16.92 8.05
C LYS A 57 0.46 16.21 8.19
N ALA A 58 0.69 15.52 9.30
CA ALA A 58 1.88 14.70 9.48
C ALA A 58 1.91 13.48 8.54
N ALA A 59 0.75 12.88 8.24
CA ALA A 59 0.63 11.82 7.24
C ALA A 59 0.99 12.32 5.84
N TYR A 60 0.40 13.44 5.42
CA TYR A 60 0.74 14.03 4.12
C TYR A 60 2.22 14.41 4.01
N ARG A 61 2.80 15.00 5.05
CA ARG A 61 4.24 15.30 5.09
C ARG A 61 5.12 14.05 5.08
N PHE A 62 4.63 12.92 5.58
CA PHE A 62 5.35 11.65 5.51
C PHE A 62 5.36 11.12 4.08
N PHE A 63 4.21 11.09 3.40
CA PHE A 63 4.10 10.65 2.01
C PHE A 63 4.82 11.57 1.01
N ASP A 64 4.89 12.88 1.29
CA ASP A 64 5.59 13.87 0.48
C ASP A 64 7.08 14.01 0.84
N ASN A 65 7.61 13.19 1.75
CA ASN A 65 9.00 13.29 2.18
C ASN A 65 9.94 12.58 1.19
N PRO A 66 10.87 13.28 0.53
CA PRO A 66 11.79 12.66 -0.44
C PRO A 66 12.75 11.64 0.19
N ARG A 67 12.88 11.62 1.52
CA ARG A 67 13.67 10.62 2.26
C ARG A 67 12.90 9.33 2.51
N VAL A 68 11.59 9.29 2.26
CA VAL A 68 10.74 8.09 2.38
C VAL A 68 10.55 7.55 0.96
N THR A 69 11.13 6.38 0.70
CA THR A 69 10.98 5.69 -0.59
C THR A 69 10.06 4.49 -0.45
N GLU A 70 9.41 4.09 -1.55
CA GLU A 70 8.62 2.85 -1.61
C GLU A 70 9.41 1.67 -1.06
N HIS A 71 10.65 1.48 -1.54
CA HIS A 71 11.53 0.41 -1.08
C HIS A 71 11.74 0.45 0.44
N SER A 72 11.99 1.64 1.02
CA SER A 72 12.20 1.76 2.48
C SER A 72 10.96 1.40 3.30
N VAL A 73 9.76 1.60 2.74
CA VAL A 73 8.49 1.26 3.37
C VAL A 73 8.19 -0.24 3.24
N LEU A 74 8.45 -0.84 2.06
CA LEU A 74 8.16 -2.25 1.78
C LEU A 74 9.26 -3.22 2.26
N ALA A 75 10.48 -2.75 2.53
CA ALA A 75 11.61 -3.60 2.89
C ALA A 75 11.31 -4.52 4.09
N GLY A 76 10.63 -4.00 5.10
CA GLY A 76 10.20 -4.78 6.26
C GLY A 76 9.26 -5.92 5.87
N HIS A 77 8.22 -5.58 5.10
CA HIS A 77 7.21 -6.53 4.64
C HIS A 77 7.81 -7.64 3.77
N LEU A 78 8.72 -7.27 2.86
CA LEU A 78 9.42 -8.23 1.99
C LEU A 78 10.30 -9.19 2.80
N ALA A 79 11.01 -8.68 3.82
CA ALA A 79 11.82 -9.51 4.71
C ALA A 79 10.96 -10.45 5.55
N ALA A 80 9.85 -9.97 6.10
CA ALA A 80 8.90 -10.77 6.87
C ALA A 80 8.27 -11.88 6.00
N THR A 81 7.86 -11.53 4.78
CA THR A 81 7.36 -12.50 3.78
C THR A 81 8.41 -13.58 3.47
N ALA A 82 9.66 -13.17 3.21
CA ALA A 82 10.75 -14.11 2.94
C ALA A 82 11.02 -15.04 4.13
N ALA A 83 10.96 -14.53 5.37
CA ALA A 83 11.13 -15.33 6.57
C ALA A 83 10.00 -16.36 6.73
N ARG A 84 8.74 -15.96 6.49
CA ARG A 84 7.59 -16.89 6.50
C ARG A 84 7.72 -17.99 5.45
N VAL A 85 8.15 -17.63 4.23
CA VAL A 85 8.40 -18.60 3.16
C VAL A 85 9.50 -19.58 3.55
N ALA A 86 10.63 -19.10 4.09
CA ALA A 86 11.75 -19.94 4.51
C ALA A 86 11.38 -20.89 5.66
N ALA A 87 10.46 -20.47 6.54
CA ALA A 87 9.96 -21.28 7.65
C ALA A 87 8.83 -22.25 7.27
N SER A 88 8.28 -22.15 6.06
CA SER A 88 7.16 -22.98 5.63
C SER A 88 7.62 -24.36 5.13
N GLU A 89 6.91 -25.40 5.52
CA GLU A 89 7.15 -26.76 5.04
C GLU A 89 6.32 -27.05 3.78
N GLY A 90 6.93 -27.80 2.85
CA GLY A 90 6.28 -28.23 1.62
C GLY A 90 6.25 -27.17 0.51
N PRO A 91 5.51 -27.42 -0.58
CA PRO A 91 5.48 -26.55 -1.74
C PRO A 91 4.85 -25.19 -1.45
N ILE A 92 5.47 -24.13 -1.98
CA ILE A 92 4.94 -22.77 -2.01
C ILE A 92 4.54 -22.42 -3.43
N LEU A 93 3.32 -21.92 -3.62
CA LEU A 93 2.85 -21.37 -4.87
C LEU A 93 3.10 -19.86 -4.88
N LEU A 94 3.81 -19.37 -5.90
CA LEU A 94 4.00 -17.94 -6.12
C LEU A 94 3.05 -17.47 -7.23
N LEU A 95 1.91 -16.91 -6.83
CA LEU A 95 0.92 -16.39 -7.76
C LEU A 95 1.36 -15.00 -8.21
N GLN A 96 1.41 -14.76 -9.52
CA GLN A 96 1.81 -13.49 -10.09
C GLN A 96 0.69 -12.91 -10.95
N ASP A 97 0.41 -11.63 -10.76
CA ASP A 97 -0.57 -10.91 -11.58
C ASP A 97 -0.21 -9.43 -11.67
N THR A 98 -0.73 -8.76 -12.70
CA THR A 98 -0.54 -7.32 -12.94
C THR A 98 -1.87 -6.61 -12.90
N THR A 99 -2.03 -5.72 -11.92
CA THR A 99 -3.24 -4.91 -11.75
C THR A 99 -3.01 -3.48 -12.25
N GLU A 100 -4.04 -2.91 -12.87
CA GLU A 100 -4.07 -1.50 -13.29
C GLU A 100 -4.85 -0.66 -12.28
N SER A 101 -4.24 0.40 -11.75
CA SER A 101 -4.91 1.40 -10.91
C SER A 101 -5.11 2.69 -11.69
N ILE A 102 -6.37 3.05 -11.96
CA ILE A 102 -6.75 4.22 -12.76
C ILE A 102 -7.23 5.35 -11.84
N TYR A 103 -6.79 6.59 -12.08
CA TYR A 103 -7.12 7.77 -11.28
C TYR A 103 -7.68 8.92 -12.13
N SER A 104 -8.62 9.67 -11.55
CA SER A 104 -9.01 10.99 -12.07
C SER A 104 -8.25 12.08 -11.33
N ARG A 105 -7.42 12.86 -12.03
CA ARG A 105 -6.54 13.90 -11.45
C ARG A 105 -6.51 15.16 -12.29
N ALA A 106 -6.30 16.30 -11.62
CA ALA A 106 -6.08 17.58 -12.28
C ALA A 106 -4.72 17.64 -13.02
N GLN A 107 -3.71 16.89 -12.56
CA GLN A 107 -2.39 16.81 -13.20
C GLN A 107 -1.98 15.35 -13.45
N PRO A 108 -2.55 14.68 -14.48
CA PRO A 108 -2.29 13.27 -14.78
C PRO A 108 -0.82 12.90 -14.98
N GLY A 109 -0.04 13.78 -15.60
CA GLY A 109 1.38 13.53 -15.91
C GLY A 109 2.29 13.38 -14.69
N LYS A 110 1.82 13.70 -13.47
CA LYS A 110 2.55 13.44 -12.22
C LYS A 110 2.41 12.00 -11.70
N ILE A 111 1.47 11.23 -12.25
CA ILE A 111 1.29 9.82 -11.92
C ILE A 111 1.88 8.97 -13.03
N GLY A 112 1.33 9.12 -14.24
CA GLY A 112 1.63 8.25 -15.36
C GLY A 112 0.39 7.97 -16.20
N PHE A 113 0.60 7.30 -17.33
CA PHE A 113 -0.44 6.90 -18.25
C PHE A 113 -0.32 5.41 -18.55
N THR A 114 -1.45 4.71 -18.58
CA THR A 114 -1.48 3.26 -18.76
C THR A 114 -1.87 2.85 -20.17
N ARG A 115 -3.01 3.35 -20.66
CA ARG A 115 -3.53 3.06 -22.00
C ARG A 115 -4.43 4.16 -22.54
N THR A 116 -4.59 4.15 -23.86
CA THR A 116 -5.56 5.00 -24.56
C THR A 116 -6.79 4.17 -24.92
N ILE A 117 -7.98 4.67 -24.54
CA ILE A 117 -9.27 4.03 -24.83
C ILE A 117 -10.12 4.90 -25.75
N ASN A 118 -11.00 4.25 -26.50
CA ASN A 118 -12.10 4.92 -27.18
C ASN A 118 -13.29 5.01 -26.20
N ALA A 119 -13.54 6.22 -25.70
CA ALA A 119 -14.63 6.54 -24.78
C ALA A 119 -15.92 6.97 -25.52
N GLY A 120 -16.12 6.44 -26.73
CA GLY A 120 -17.29 6.69 -27.56
C GLY A 120 -17.07 7.80 -28.59
N ARG A 121 -18.13 8.52 -28.94
CA ARG A 121 -18.08 9.63 -29.90
C ARG A 121 -18.54 10.92 -29.24
N TYR A 122 -17.89 12.03 -29.59
CA TYR A 122 -18.41 13.35 -29.29
C TYR A 122 -19.70 13.63 -30.06
N LYS A 123 -20.45 14.68 -29.68
CA LYS A 123 -21.70 15.10 -30.34
C LYS A 123 -21.56 15.32 -31.85
N ALA A 124 -20.36 15.64 -32.34
CA ALA A 124 -20.06 15.84 -33.76
C ALA A 124 -19.63 14.55 -34.50
N GLY A 125 -19.78 13.36 -33.90
CA GLY A 125 -19.41 12.08 -34.50
C GLY A 125 -17.92 11.73 -34.45
N GLN A 126 -17.07 12.67 -34.00
CA GLN A 126 -15.64 12.44 -33.81
C GLN A 126 -15.36 11.43 -32.67
N PRO A 127 -14.36 10.54 -32.81
CA PRO A 127 -13.96 9.64 -31.73
C PRO A 127 -13.52 10.40 -30.48
N ASN A 128 -14.04 10.02 -29.32
CA ASN A 128 -13.61 10.52 -28.02
C ASN A 128 -12.50 9.60 -27.49
N VAL A 129 -11.26 9.99 -27.72
CA VAL A 129 -10.09 9.21 -27.33
C VAL A 129 -9.56 9.73 -25.99
N LEU A 130 -9.50 8.87 -24.98
CA LEU A 130 -9.03 9.21 -23.64
C LEU A 130 -7.78 8.41 -23.28
N THR A 131 -6.72 9.09 -22.87
CA THR A 131 -5.56 8.45 -22.24
C THR A 131 -5.80 8.35 -20.74
N LEU A 132 -5.85 7.13 -20.22
CA LEU A 132 -6.11 6.85 -18.83
C LEU A 132 -4.88 7.17 -17.98
N CYS A 133 -5.10 7.96 -16.93
CA CYS A 133 -4.12 8.28 -15.90
C CYS A 133 -4.06 7.15 -14.88
N GLY A 134 -2.89 6.58 -14.64
CA GLY A 134 -2.79 5.40 -13.80
C GLY A 134 -1.39 4.86 -13.63
N VAL A 135 -1.31 3.76 -12.88
CA VAL A 135 -0.10 2.94 -12.70
C VAL A 135 -0.43 1.47 -12.90
N LEU A 136 0.55 0.72 -13.40
CA LEU A 136 0.51 -0.74 -13.40
C LEU A 136 1.31 -1.23 -12.18
N MET A 137 0.72 -2.16 -11.43
CA MET A 137 1.37 -2.81 -10.30
C MET A 137 1.46 -4.30 -10.60
N HIS A 138 2.67 -4.78 -10.83
CA HIS A 138 2.94 -6.22 -10.84
C HIS A 138 3.17 -6.69 -9.41
N SER A 139 2.45 -7.72 -8.99
CA SER A 139 2.52 -8.24 -7.61
C SER A 139 2.71 -9.74 -7.63
N SER A 140 3.35 -10.25 -6.57
CA SER A 140 3.50 -11.69 -6.33
C SER A 140 2.96 -12.01 -4.93
N LEU A 141 2.18 -13.08 -4.84
CA LEU A 141 1.59 -13.58 -3.59
C LEU A 141 2.06 -15.00 -3.34
N ALA A 142 2.76 -15.23 -2.23
CA ALA A 142 3.18 -16.55 -1.79
C ALA A 142 2.07 -17.21 -0.96
N VAL A 143 1.67 -18.44 -1.33
CA VAL A 143 0.66 -19.22 -0.60
C VAL A 143 1.11 -20.67 -0.42
N THR A 144 0.72 -21.28 0.69
CA THR A 144 0.88 -22.72 0.92
C THR A 144 -0.27 -23.52 0.29
N LEU A 145 -0.08 -24.82 0.05
CA LEU A 145 -1.12 -25.68 -0.53
C LEU A 145 -2.36 -25.86 0.36
N THR A 146 -2.26 -25.57 1.65
CA THR A 146 -3.40 -25.58 2.59
C THR A 146 -4.16 -24.25 2.62
N ALA A 147 -3.87 -23.35 1.67
CA ALA A 147 -4.47 -22.03 1.51
C ALA A 147 -4.39 -21.15 2.76
N HIS A 148 -3.39 -21.37 3.62
CA HIS A 148 -3.07 -20.41 4.68
C HIS A 148 -2.25 -19.28 4.05
N PRO A 149 -2.79 -18.06 3.93
CA PRO A 149 -2.01 -16.95 3.44
C PRO A 149 -0.85 -16.71 4.41
N SER A 150 0.37 -16.67 3.88
CA SER A 150 1.56 -16.24 4.61
C SER A 150 1.52 -14.72 4.77
N VAL A 151 0.49 -14.18 5.44
CA VAL A 151 0.31 -12.73 5.64
C VAL A 151 1.51 -12.17 6.36
#